data_AF-A0A2T5IYQ0-F1
#
_entry.id   AF-A0A2T5IYQ0-F1
#
_cell.length_a   1.000
_cell.length_b   1.000
_cell.length_c   1.000
_cell.angle_alpha   90.00
_cell.angle_beta   90.00
_cell.angle_gamma   90.00
#
_symmetry.space_group_name_H-M   'P 1'
#
loop_
_entity.id
_entity.type
_entity.pdbx_description
1 polymer ?
#
loop_
_entity_poly.entity_id
_entity_poly.type
_entity_poly.pdbx_seq_one_letter_code
_entity_poly.pdbx_strand_id
1 'polypeptide(L)' 'MSQQNALEQLANTLKIQTDQLSGLQSLSADDIRRFNQLIEQAQLKQRETLNNAIEEGLSYVPALLRGAVKAIVRG' A
#
# COMPACT_ATOMS: atom_id res chain seq x y z
N MET A 1 3.88 15.29 -19.20
CA MET A 1 3.45 13.88 -18.97
C MET A 1 1.98 13.79 -19.32
N SER A 2 1.58 12.77 -20.08
CA SER A 2 0.18 12.54 -20.48
C SER A 2 -0.66 12.02 -19.32
N GLN A 3 -1.96 12.33 -19.32
CA GLN A 3 -2.93 11.82 -18.35
C GLN A 3 -2.98 10.29 -18.31
N GLN A 4 -2.84 9.64 -19.47
CA GLN A 4 -2.73 8.18 -19.60
C GLN A 4 -1.58 7.60 -18.77
N ASN A 5 -0.39 8.21 -18.81
CA ASN A 5 0.75 7.72 -18.03
C ASN A 5 0.49 7.84 -16.51
N ALA A 6 -0.24 8.87 -16.07
CA ALA A 6 -0.58 9.04 -14.66
C ALA A 6 -1.62 7.99 -14.19
N LEU A 7 -2.58 7.63 -15.05
CA LEU A 7 -3.54 6.56 -14.77
C LEU A 7 -2.88 5.18 -14.74
N GLU A 8 -1.94 4.91 -15.64
CA GLU A 8 -1.15 3.67 -15.63
C GLU A 8 -0.32 3.53 -14.35
N GLN A 9 0.31 4.62 -13.91
CA GLN A 9 1.04 4.64 -12.63
C GLN A 9 0.11 4.33 -11.46
N LEU A 10 -1.06 4.98 -11.40
CA LEU A 10 -2.05 4.73 -10.35
C LEU A 10 -2.56 3.27 -10.37
N ALA A 11 -2.82 2.71 -11.55
CA ALA A 11 -3.24 1.32 -11.72
C ALA A 11 -2.20 0.36 -11.15
N ASN A 12 -0.92 0.61 -11.44
CA ASN A 12 0.20 -0.18 -10.91
C ASN A 12 0.30 -0.07 -9.38
N THR A 13 0.17 1.13 -8.81
CA THR A 13 0.20 1.34 -7.35
C THR A 13 -0.93 0.59 -6.64
N LEU A 14 -2.13 0.59 -7.24
CA LEU A 14 -3.31 -0.09 -6.71
C LEU A 14 -3.34 -1.59 -7.04
N LYS A 15 -2.46 -2.07 -7.92
CA LYS A 15 -2.44 -3.44 -8.47
C LYS A 15 -3.76 -3.83 -9.14
N ILE A 16 -4.35 -2.89 -9.86
CA ILE A 16 -5.58 -3.10 -10.64
C ILE A 16 -5.34 -2.82 -12.12
N GLN A 17 -6.31 -3.15 -12.95
CA GLN A 17 -6.28 -2.83 -14.37
C GLN A 17 -6.76 -1.39 -14.63
N THR A 18 -6.22 -0.75 -15.68
CA THR A 18 -6.50 0.66 -16.02
C THR A 18 -7.94 0.90 -16.48
N ASP A 19 -8.64 -0.12 -16.96
CA ASP A 19 -10.06 -0.11 -17.31
C ASP A 19 -10.96 0.13 -16.08
N GLN A 20 -10.53 -0.30 -14.89
CA GLN A 20 -11.20 -0.06 -13.61
C GLN A 20 -11.05 1.39 -13.12
N LEU A 21 -10.15 2.18 -13.73
CA LEU A 21 -9.94 3.60 -13.42
C LEU A 21 -10.65 4.54 -14.40
N SER A 22 -11.59 4.03 -15.19
CA SER A 22 -12.36 4.79 -16.18
C SER A 22 -13.10 5.99 -15.56
N GLY A 23 -13.52 5.90 -14.30
CA GLY A 23 -14.13 7.03 -13.55
C GLY A 23 -13.18 8.19 -13.22
N LEU A 24 -11.86 7.99 -13.34
CA LEU A 24 -10.84 9.02 -13.06
C LEU A 24 -10.35 9.74 -14.32
N GLN A 25 -10.87 9.38 -15.50
CA GLN A 25 -10.50 10.01 -16.78
C GLN A 25 -10.94 11.48 -16.88
N SER A 26 -11.84 11.94 -16.01
CA SER A 26 -12.25 13.34 -15.91
C SER A 26 -11.30 14.20 -15.06
N LEU A 27 -10.41 13.58 -14.29
CA LEU A 27 -9.46 14.28 -13.42
C LEU A 27 -8.22 14.73 -14.20
N SER A 28 -7.65 15.87 -13.80
CA SER A 28 -6.40 16.34 -14.39
C SER A 28 -5.24 15.38 -14.09
N ALA A 29 -4.20 15.41 -14.92
CA ALA A 29 -2.98 14.63 -14.68
C ALA A 29 -2.29 15.02 -13.36
N ASP A 30 -2.47 16.26 -12.88
CA ASP A 30 -1.97 16.72 -11.58
C ASP A 30 -2.73 16.08 -10.42
N ASP A 31 -4.06 16.03 -10.50
CA ASP A 31 -4.90 15.43 -9.46
C ASP A 31 -4.67 13.92 -9.35
N ILE A 32 -4.54 13.23 -10.49
CA ILE A 32 -4.24 11.78 -10.52
C ILE A 32 -2.88 11.50 -9.87
N ARG A 33 -1.87 12.35 -10.13
CA ARG A 33 -0.56 12.23 -9.49
C ARG A 33 -0.63 12.46 -7.99
N ARG A 34 -1.32 13.50 -7.55
CA ARG A 34 -1.50 13.80 -6.14
C ARG A 34 -2.24 12.66 -5.43
N PHE A 35 -3.25 12.10 -6.07
CA PHE A 35 -3.95 10.94 -5.56
C PHE A 35 -3.03 9.72 -5.46
N ASN A 36 -2.23 9.43 -6.49
CA ASN A 36 -1.24 8.35 -6.44
C ASN A 36 -0.25 8.51 -5.27
N GLN A 37 0.27 9.72 -5.06
CA GLN A 37 1.17 10.02 -3.92
C GLN A 37 0.49 9.78 -2.57
N LEU A 38 -0.78 10.16 -2.41
CA LEU A 38 -1.54 9.90 -1.18
C LEU A 38 -1.74 8.40 -0.95
N ILE A 39 -2.01 7.62 -2.00
CA ILE A 39 -2.14 6.17 -1.92
C ILE A 39 -0.81 5.53 -1.52
N GLU A 40 0.31 5.93 -2.14
CA GLU A 40 1.64 5.42 -1.80
C GLU A 40 1.97 5.68 -0.32
N GLN A 41 1.71 6.90 0.16
CA GLN A 41 1.90 7.25 1.57
C GLN A 41 0.99 6.44 2.50
N ALA A 42 -0.27 6.23 2.12
CA ALA A 42 -1.21 5.43 2.90
C ALA A 42 -0.75 3.97 3.00
N GLN A 43 -0.27 3.38 1.90
CA GLN A 43 0.25 2.01 1.88
C GLN A 43 1.50 1.86 2.76
N LEU A 44 2.41 2.84 2.72
CA LEU A 44 3.58 2.86 3.60
C LEU A 44 3.17 2.91 5.07
N LYS A 45 2.28 3.84 5.43
CA LYS A 45 1.77 3.99 6.80
C LYS A 45 1.03 2.73 7.28
N GLN A 46 0.25 2.10 6.42
CA GLN A 46 -0.42 0.84 6.72
C GLN A 46 0.60 -0.26 7.05
N ARG A 47 1.64 -0.41 6.22
CA ARG A 47 2.70 -1.40 6.45
C ARG A 47 3.44 -1.14 7.77
N GLU A 48 3.75 0.11 8.07
CA GLU A 48 4.38 0.49 9.35
C GLU A 48 3.47 0.17 10.53
N THR A 49 2.20 0.52 10.45
CA THR A 49 1.22 0.24 11.50
C THR A 49 1.08 -1.26 11.76
N LEU A 50 1.01 -2.06 10.70
CA LEU A 50 0.96 -3.53 10.80
C LEU A 50 2.25 -4.08 11.42
N ASN A 51 3.43 -3.61 10.98
CA ASN A 51 4.70 -4.05 11.56
C ASN A 51 4.77 -3.72 13.06
N ASN A 52 4.35 -2.53 13.46
CA ASN A 52 4.33 -2.13 14.87
C ASN A 52 3.37 -3.01 15.68
N ALA A 53 2.18 -3.29 15.17
CA ALA A 53 1.23 -4.18 15.82
C ALA A 53 1.76 -5.62 15.93
N ILE A 54 2.51 -6.10 14.93
CA ILE A 54 3.18 -7.42 14.99
C ILE A 54 4.27 -7.42 16.06
N GLU A 55 5.10 -6.39 16.13
CA GLU A 55 6.17 -6.29 17.14
C GLU A 55 5.60 -6.18 18.56
N GLU A 56 4.54 -5.40 18.74
CA GLU A 56 3.80 -5.32 19.99
C GLU A 56 3.19 -6.69 20.36
N GLY A 57 2.53 -7.37 19.42
CA GLY A 57 2.00 -8.72 19.63
C GLY A 57 3.08 -9.74 20.01
N LEU A 58 4.24 -9.68 19.36
CA LEU A 58 5.39 -10.55 19.65
C LEU A 58 6.03 -10.25 21.01
N SER A 59 5.85 -9.04 21.56
CA SER A 59 6.35 -8.69 22.90
C SER A 59 5.72 -9.57 23.98
N TYR A 60 4.45 -9.94 23.80
CA TYR A 60 3.70 -10.85 24.68
C TYR A 60 4.02 -12.34 24.46
N VAL A 61 4.73 -12.68 23.39
CA VAL A 61 5.15 -14.06 23.09
C VAL A 61 6.46 -14.39 23.80
N PRO A 62 6.59 -15.57 24.46
CA PRO A 62 7.85 -16.02 25.04
C PRO A 62 8.98 -16.04 23.99
N ALA A 63 10.17 -15.59 24.37
CA ALA A 63 11.29 -15.34 23.44
C ALA A 63 11.64 -16.53 22.54
N LEU A 64 11.54 -17.77 23.06
CA LEU A 64 11.79 -19.02 22.33
C LEU A 64 10.82 -19.25 21.16
N LEU A 65 9.59 -18.73 21.24
CA LEU A 65 8.54 -18.93 20.22
C LEU A 65 8.41 -17.75 19.25
N ARG A 66 9.02 -16.60 19.56
CA ARG A 66 8.91 -15.38 18.74
C ARG A 66 9.34 -15.60 17.29
N GLY A 67 10.38 -16.40 17.04
CA GLY A 67 10.87 -16.70 15.69
C GLY A 67 9.84 -17.44 14.83
N ALA A 68 9.23 -18.49 15.39
CA ALA A 68 8.20 -19.28 14.72
C ALA A 68 6.91 -18.46 14.50
N VAL A 69 6.47 -17.69 15.50
CA VAL A 69 5.26 -16.85 15.40
C VAL A 69 5.47 -15.72 14.38
N LYS A 70 6.65 -15.09 14.35
CA LYS A 70 6.98 -14.05 13.38
C LYS A 70 6.99 -14.57 11.94
N ALA A 71 7.44 -15.81 11.72
CA ALA A 71 7.44 -16.44 10.39
C ALA A 71 6.03 -16.68 9.85
N ILE A 72 5.07 -17.04 10.72
CA ILE A 72 3.66 -17.23 10.35
C ILE A 72 2.97 -15.89 10.06
N VAL A 73 3.25 -14.86 10.86
CA VAL A 73 2.54 -13.57 10.76
C VAL A 73 3.10 -12.67 9.64
N ARG A 74 4.34 -12.90 9.20
CA ARG A 74 4.96 -12.18 8.06
C ARG A 74 4.92 -12.94 6.73
N GLY A 75 4.55 -14.23 6.76
CA GLY A 75 4.44 -15.09 5.58
C GLY A 75 3.20 -14.82 4.75
#